data_AF-A0A163ILD1-F1
#
_entry.id   AF-A0A163ILD1-F1
#
_cell.length_a   1.000
_cell.length_b   1.000
_cell.length_c   1.000
_cell.angle_alpha   90.00
_cell.angle_beta   90.00
_cell.angle_gamma   90.00
#
_symmetry.space_group_name_H-M   'P 1'
#
loop_
_entity.id
_entity.type
_entity.pdbx_description
1 polymer ?
#
loop_
_entity_poly.entity_id
_entity_poly.type
_entity_poly.pdbx_seq_one_letter_code
_entity_poly.pdbx_strand_id
1 'polypeptide(L)'
;MLQGYGRLMQQTIERVHLTVAGVTHHLSPLEDAGDLKSAVLHAVRTGGDFVEVSLDAGQRLSFLITATTPVVIAVETVVIATETADRTAETWRPEFDVTTEGETPYDLL
;
A
#
# COMPACT_ATOMS: atom_id res chain seq x y z
N MET A 1 -38.49 26.60 -9.70
CA MET A 1 -37.47 26.91 -8.67
C MET A 1 -36.43 25.79 -8.75
N LEU A 2 -35.21 26.09 -9.19
CA LEU A 2 -34.22 25.11 -9.67
C LEU A 2 -33.60 24.30 -8.52
N GLN A 3 -33.59 22.97 -8.66
CA GLN A 3 -32.64 22.08 -8.00
C GLN A 3 -31.26 22.29 -8.63
N GLY A 4 -30.34 22.94 -7.91
CA GLY A 4 -28.94 23.07 -8.27
C GLY A 4 -28.12 22.01 -7.54
N TYR A 5 -27.68 21.01 -8.29
CA TYR A 5 -26.82 19.90 -7.88
C TYR A 5 -25.64 20.35 -7.00
N GLY A 6 -25.60 19.88 -5.76
CA GLY A 6 -24.34 19.75 -5.03
C GLY A 6 -23.49 18.70 -5.73
N ARG A 7 -22.53 19.13 -6.56
CA ARG A 7 -21.51 18.23 -7.12
C ARG A 7 -20.71 17.71 -5.94
N LEU A 8 -21.01 16.49 -5.48
CA LEU A 8 -20.11 15.73 -4.62
C LEU A 8 -18.78 15.67 -5.38
N MET A 9 -17.80 16.45 -4.92
CA MET A 9 -16.45 16.40 -5.43
C MET A 9 -15.87 15.08 -4.93
N GLN A 10 -16.02 14.02 -5.73
CA GLN A 10 -15.27 12.79 -5.54
C GLN A 10 -13.80 13.16 -5.64
N GLN A 11 -13.10 13.08 -4.52
CA GLN A 11 -11.65 13.24 -4.52
C GLN A 11 -11.06 11.94 -5.05
N THR A 12 -10.10 12.03 -5.95
CA THR A 12 -9.37 10.86 -6.45
C THR A 12 -7.90 11.01 -6.11
N ILE A 13 -7.26 9.91 -5.76
CA ILE A 13 -5.81 9.83 -5.62
C ILE A 13 -5.24 8.82 -6.60
N GLU A 14 -4.00 9.05 -7.03
CA GLU A 14 -3.23 8.02 -7.71
C GLU A 14 -2.54 7.16 -6.66
N ARG A 15 -2.65 5.85 -6.85
CA ARG A 15 -2.00 4.84 -6.01
C ARG A 15 -1.04 4.04 -6.87
N VAL A 16 0.22 4.03 -6.46
CA VAL A 16 1.26 3.27 -7.14
C VAL A 16 1.33 1.87 -6.53
N HIS A 17 1.28 0.87 -7.40
CA HIS A 17 1.48 -0.53 -7.07
C HIS A 17 2.82 -0.98 -7.63
N LEU A 18 3.72 -1.40 -6.76
CA LEU A 18 5.03 -1.90 -7.13
C LEU A 18 5.06 -3.41 -6.94
N THR A 19 5.33 -4.15 -8.00
CA THR A 19 5.60 -5.60 -7.93
C THR A 19 7.08 -5.87 -8.20
N VAL A 20 7.76 -6.48 -7.23
CA VAL A 20 9.18 -6.88 -7.35
C VAL A 20 9.26 -8.38 -7.10
N ALA A 21 9.88 -9.13 -8.00
CA ALA A 21 10.03 -10.59 -7.88
C ALA A 21 8.71 -11.34 -7.60
N GLY A 22 7.59 -10.80 -8.11
CA GLY A 22 6.25 -11.37 -7.95
C GLY A 22 5.51 -10.97 -6.67
N VAL A 23 6.11 -10.17 -5.80
CA VAL A 23 5.44 -9.63 -4.59
C VAL A 23 4.99 -8.20 -4.85
N THR A 24 3.68 -7.95 -4.68
CA THR A 24 3.07 -6.63 -4.89
C THR A 24 2.95 -5.85 -3.59
N HIS A 25 3.30 -4.57 -3.64
CA HIS A 25 3.26 -3.63 -2.53
C HIS A 25 2.49 -2.37 -2.92
N HIS A 26 1.62 -1.93 -2.02
CA HIS A 26 0.89 -0.67 -2.17
C HIS A 26 1.76 0.45 -1.58
N LEU A 27 2.17 1.37 -2.44
CA LEU A 27 3.03 2.47 -2.04
C LEU A 27 2.21 3.61 -1.44
N SER A 28 2.89 4.41 -0.62
CA SER A 28 2.34 5.63 -0.06
C SER A 28 1.82 6.56 -1.17
N PRO A 29 0.75 7.36 -0.93
CA PRO A 29 0.24 8.31 -1.92
C PRO A 29 1.22 9.41 -2.34
N LEU A 30 2.35 9.53 -1.64
CA LEU A 30 3.42 10.48 -1.95
C LEU A 30 4.48 9.89 -2.89
N GLU A 31 4.47 8.58 -3.12
CA GLU A 31 5.39 7.93 -4.04
C GLU A 31 4.94 8.19 -5.49
N ASP A 32 5.86 8.69 -6.31
CA ASP A 32 5.62 8.98 -7.72
C ASP A 32 6.11 7.84 -8.62
N ALA A 33 5.27 7.43 -9.58
CA ALA A 33 5.60 6.34 -10.49
C ALA A 33 6.75 6.69 -11.45
N GLY A 34 6.91 7.96 -11.82
CA GLY A 34 7.98 8.46 -12.69
C GLY A 34 9.34 8.46 -11.99
N ASP A 35 9.38 8.91 -10.74
CA ASP A 35 10.58 8.87 -9.89
C ASP A 35 11.00 7.42 -9.63
N LEU A 36 10.05 6.54 -9.28
CA LEU A 36 10.31 5.12 -9.08
C LEU A 36 10.85 4.45 -10.36
N LYS A 37 10.24 4.74 -11.52
CA LYS A 37 10.74 4.25 -12.81
C LYS A 37 12.17 4.71 -13.08
N SER A 38 12.47 5.97 -12.78
CA SER A 38 13.80 6.54 -12.96
C SER A 38 14.84 5.89 -12.06
N ALA A 39 14.49 5.64 -10.79
CA ALA A 39 15.33 4.94 -9.82
C ALA A 39 15.61 3.48 -10.25
N VAL A 40 14.58 2.74 -10.68
CA VAL A 40 14.73 1.37 -11.20
C VAL A 40 15.64 1.33 -12.43
N LEU A 41 15.44 2.24 -13.38
CA LEU A 41 16.29 2.32 -14.57
C LEU A 41 17.73 2.72 -14.24
N HIS A 42 17.91 3.60 -13.25
CA HIS A 42 19.25 3.96 -12.77
C HIS A 42 19.95 2.73 -12.17
N ALA A 43 19.30 2.01 -11.25
CA ALA A 43 19.82 0.80 -10.63
C ALA A 43 20.23 -0.26 -11.66
N VAL A 44 19.41 -0.47 -12.70
CA VAL A 44 19.75 -1.40 -13.78
C VAL A 44 20.98 -0.93 -14.56
N ARG A 45 21.09 0.37 -14.86
CA ARG A 45 22.22 0.93 -15.63
C ARG A 45 23.54 0.91 -14.87
N THR A 46 23.51 0.99 -13.54
CA THR A 46 24.70 0.91 -12.68
C THR A 46 25.14 -0.52 -12.39
N GLY A 47 24.44 -1.53 -12.92
CA GLY A 47 24.72 -2.95 -12.69
C GLY A 47 24.02 -3.52 -11.45
N GLY A 48 23.30 -2.69 -10.72
CA GLY A 48 22.46 -3.04 -9.58
C GLY A 48 22.51 -1.96 -8.52
N ASP A 49 21.38 -1.69 -7.87
CA ASP A 49 21.31 -0.77 -6.73
C ASP A 49 20.08 -1.07 -5.86
N PHE A 50 20.08 -0.54 -4.64
CA PHE A 50 18.91 -0.56 -3.77
C PHE A 50 17.96 0.59 -4.09
N VAL A 51 16.70 0.26 -4.31
CA VAL A 51 15.61 1.23 -4.47
C VAL A 51 14.77 1.22 -3.20
N GLU A 52 14.71 2.36 -2.52
CA GLU A 52 13.87 2.58 -1.34
C GLU A 52 12.49 3.11 -1.74
N VAL A 53 11.44 2.62 -1.09
CA VAL A 53 10.06 3.10 -1.24
C VAL A 53 9.34 3.15 0.10
N SER A 54 8.34 4.01 0.19
CA SER A 54 7.44 4.12 1.34
C SER A 54 6.12 3.39 1.05
N LEU A 55 5.62 2.63 2.03
CA LEU A 55 4.32 1.95 1.97
C LEU A 55 3.21 2.80 2.61
N ASP A 56 1.96 2.47 2.28
CA ASP A 56 0.77 3.11 2.86
C ASP A 56 0.73 3.12 4.40
N ALA A 57 1.31 2.10 5.05
CA ALA A 57 1.33 1.96 6.51
C ALA A 57 2.47 2.75 7.20
N GLY A 58 3.17 3.62 6.48
CA GLY A 58 4.32 4.38 7.00
C GLY A 58 5.61 3.55 7.14
N GLN A 59 5.61 2.32 6.64
CA GLN A 59 6.78 1.46 6.58
C GLN A 59 7.66 1.82 5.37
N ARG A 60 8.97 1.57 5.46
CA ARG A 60 9.90 1.72 4.32
C ARG A 60 10.42 0.35 3.91
N LEU A 61 10.51 0.11 2.61
CA LEU A 61 11.10 -1.09 2.03
C LEU A 61 12.27 -0.70 1.13
N SER A 62 13.25 -1.58 1.02
CA SER A 62 14.38 -1.44 0.11
C SER A 62 14.55 -2.71 -0.69
N PHE A 63 14.62 -2.59 -2.01
CA PHE A 63 14.75 -3.72 -2.93
C PHE A 63 16.07 -3.64 -3.68
N LEU A 64 16.82 -4.74 -3.73
CA LEU A 64 17.93 -4.85 -4.66
C LEU A 64 17.39 -5.05 -6.08
N ILE A 65 17.57 -4.03 -6.92
CA ILE A 65 17.17 -4.05 -8.32
C ILE A 65 18.40 -4.30 -9.17
N THR A 66 18.30 -5.28 -10.06
CA THR A 66 19.33 -5.64 -11.05
C THR A 66 18.68 -5.80 -12.41
N ALA A 67 19.47 -6.01 -13.47
CA ALA A 67 18.96 -6.22 -14.83
C ALA A 67 18.07 -7.47 -14.98
N THR A 68 18.14 -8.42 -14.05
CA THR A 68 17.32 -9.64 -14.06
C THR A 68 16.18 -9.60 -13.05
N THR A 69 16.08 -8.56 -12.22
CA THR A 69 14.99 -8.40 -11.27
C THR A 69 13.71 -8.03 -12.03
N PRO A 70 12.66 -8.86 -12.04
CA PRO A 70 11.41 -8.49 -12.69
C PRO A 70 10.68 -7.45 -11.84
N VAL A 71 10.36 -6.31 -12.47
CA VAL A 71 9.68 -5.18 -11.84
C VAL A 71 8.48 -4.77 -12.69
N VAL A 72 7.32 -4.61 -12.04
CA VAL A 72 6.12 -4.02 -12.64
C VAL A 72 5.69 -2.83 -11.78
N ILE A 73 5.49 -1.68 -12.42
CA ILE A 73 4.93 -0.47 -11.80
C ILE A 73 3.56 -0.24 -12.44
N ALA A 74 2.50 -0.26 -11.64
CA ALA A 74 1.15 0.04 -12.06
C ALA A 74 0.61 1.23 -11.27
N VAL A 75 -0.24 2.05 -11.91
CA VAL A 75 -0.90 3.19 -11.28
C VAL A 75 -2.40 2.99 -11.38
N GLU A 76 -3.08 3.15 -10.26
CA GLU A 76 -4.53 3.06 -10.15
C GLU A 76 -5.08 4.39 -9.62
N THR A 77 -6.09 4.94 -10.27
CA THR A 77 -6.83 6.09 -9.75
C THR A 77 -7.94 5.60 -8.83
N VAL A 78 -7.80 5.85 -7.52
CA VAL A 78 -8.77 5.43 -6.50
C VAL A 78 -9.65 6.61 -6.12
N VAL A 79 -10.97 6.39 -6.08
CA VAL A 79 -11.93 7.37 -5.57
C VAL A 79 -11.95 7.33 -4.04
N ILE A 80 -11.61 8.44 -3.40
CA ILE A 80 -11.82 8.66 -1.98
C ILE A 80 -13.27 9.09 -1.79
N ALA A 81 -14.07 8.21 -1.20
CA ALA A 81 -15.38 8.59 -0.69
C ALA A 81 -15.16 9.51 0.52
N THR A 82 -15.56 10.78 0.39
CA THR A 82 -15.73 11.70 1.51
C THR A 82 -16.99 11.32 2.29
N GLU A 83 -17.05 10.11 2.83
CA GLU A 83 -17.83 9.93 4.04
C GLU A 83 -17.07 10.67 5.13
N THR A 84 -17.58 11.85 5.48
CA THR A 84 -17.20 12.55 6.69
C THR A 84 -17.08 11.52 7.81
N ALA A 85 -15.91 11.45 8.44
CA ALA A 85 -15.69 10.75 9.70
C ALA A 85 -16.46 11.46 10.84
N ASP A 86 -17.76 11.72 10.63
CA ASP A 86 -18.65 12.15 11.67
C ASP A 86 -19.01 10.89 12.46
N ARG A 87 -18.43 10.83 13.66
CA ARG A 87 -18.57 9.73 14.59
C ARG A 87 -20.05 9.43 14.80
N THR A 88 -20.49 8.28 14.34
CA THR A 88 -21.17 7.40 15.28
C THR A 88 -20.14 6.37 15.71
N ALA A 89 -19.82 6.41 16.99
CA ALA A 89 -18.97 5.42 17.62
C ALA A 89 -19.73 4.08 17.62
N GLU A 90 -19.79 3.40 16.48
CA GLU A 90 -20.00 1.97 16.51
C GLU A 90 -18.74 1.37 17.12
N THR A 91 -18.95 0.88 18.34
CA THR A 91 -17.94 0.22 19.15
C THR A 91 -17.41 -0.95 18.34
N TRP A 92 -16.25 -0.77 17.72
CA TRP A 92 -15.48 -1.89 17.20
C TRP A 92 -15.20 -2.82 18.38
N ARG A 93 -15.91 -3.94 18.43
CA ARG A 93 -15.60 -5.06 19.31
C ARG A 93 -14.76 -6.01 18.47
N PRO A 94 -13.47 -6.22 18.78
CA PRO A 94 -12.81 -7.39 18.27
C PRO A 94 -13.49 -8.59 18.93
N GLU A 95 -14.17 -9.41 18.14
CA GLU A 95 -14.51 -10.75 18.55
C GLU A 95 -13.20 -11.56 18.51
N PHE A 96 -12.39 -11.39 19.55
CA PHE A 96 -11.41 -12.43 19.89
C PHE A 96 -12.22 -13.57 20.50
N ASP A 97 -12.46 -14.60 19.70
CA ASP A 97 -12.86 -15.91 20.21
C ASP A 97 -11.68 -16.48 21.00
N VAL A 98 -11.69 -16.23 22.32
CA VAL A 98 -10.77 -16.85 23.26
C VAL A 98 -11.56 -17.85 24.09
N THR A 99 -11.98 -18.96 23.50
CA THR A 99 -12.15 -20.21 24.24
C THR A 99 -11.96 -21.41 23.32
N THR A 100 -10.81 -22.06 23.38
CA THR A 100 -10.74 -23.48 23.73
C THR A 100 -9.37 -23.73 24.35
N GLU A 101 -9.37 -24.07 25.63
CA GLU A 101 -8.24 -24.71 26.31
C GLU A 101 -7.80 -25.92 25.50
N GLY A 102 -6.60 -25.85 24.93
CA GLY A 102 -6.02 -26.90 24.10
C GLY A 102 -4.52 -26.81 24.14
N GLU A 103 -3.98 -27.09 25.33
CA GLU A 103 -2.71 -27.80 25.55
C GLU A 103 -1.71 -27.77 24.37
N THR A 104 -0.70 -26.90 24.41
CA THR A 104 0.50 -27.04 23.55
C THR A 104 1.58 -27.79 24.35
N PRO A 105 1.87 -29.07 24.06
CA PRO A 105 2.89 -29.81 24.79
C PRO A 105 4.24 -29.60 24.09
N TYR A 106 4.90 -28.50 24.40
CA TYR A 106 6.33 -28.36 24.07
C TYR A 106 7.06 -27.67 25.21
N ASP A 107 7.12 -28.36 26.34
CA ASP A 107 8.25 -28.22 27.28
C ASP A 107 8.37 -29.51 28.11
N LEU A 108 9.29 -30.39 27.72
CA LEU A 108 9.93 -31.37 28.59
C LEU A 108 11.42 -31.36 28.26
N LEU A 109 12.16 -30.62 29.09
CA LEU A 109 13.53 -30.95 29.47
C LEU A 109 13.51 -32.07 30.52
#